data_AF-A0A955T9I4-F1
#
_entry.id   AF-A0A955T9I4-F1
#
_cell.length_a   1.000
_cell.length_b   1.000
_cell.length_c   1.000
_cell.angle_alpha   90.00
_cell.angle_beta   90.00
_cell.angle_gamma   90.00
#
_symmetry.space_group_name_H-M   'P 1'
#
loop_
_entity.id
_entity.type
_entity.pdbx_description
1 polymer ?
#
loop_
_entity_poly.entity_id
_entity_poly.type
_entity_poly.pdbx_seq_one_letter_code
_entity_poly.pdbx_strand_id
1 'polypeptide(L)'
;MTPRVPQHGVRKGCPSCGTKGKPVKAITIHSLLKSHVLRLLGKGQHRICTNPACETVYFSEKGEKSFGKSDLIVRVGLKETDSPRTVCYCFDHTIEEIEDEIAETGNSQIPESIKQKCRQGLDRCEETNPKGSCCLGDVLRIVKEAKHSIDGSAHAFGPIEGDDIESPLDCCVVEPESDKPARSHAPGTGRWATVGTLLAAVLSSACCWLPLLLISVGVSGAAISSTLDQYRPLFATITFAFLGAAFYFTYRPNLRALVGIKNSDAETCRAITSEEVDCCTFSSGGKRFSTGEFNKAILLVVTAVALAFVFFPNYVGILLGGSRAVSESQEGRKVVFRVEGMSCEGCAATVARVIEKVPSVSGVEVSLENGEAVVGIPMTASFSTDSISKAVNDAGFKAIVIGLKNDRRTVGANNSDERR
;
A
#
# COMPACT_ATOMS: atom_id res chain seq x y z
N MET A 1 48.61 44.46 18.50
CA MET A 1 48.50 43.07 18.01
C MET A 1 47.68 42.30 19.04
N THR A 2 46.39 42.13 18.78
CA THR A 2 45.52 41.28 19.61
C THR A 2 45.90 39.81 19.38
N PRO A 3 46.09 38.99 20.43
CA PRO A 3 46.41 37.59 20.25
C PRO A 3 45.19 36.89 19.62
N ARG A 4 45.38 36.28 18.45
CA ARG A 4 44.35 35.44 17.83
C ARG A 4 44.12 34.23 18.72
N VAL A 5 42.91 34.14 19.28
CA VAL A 5 42.41 32.90 19.88
C VAL A 5 42.42 31.83 18.78
N PRO A 6 43.07 30.66 18.96
CA PRO A 6 43.03 29.59 17.98
C PRO A 6 41.59 29.10 17.88
N GLN A 7 41.01 29.20 16.68
CA GLN A 7 39.70 28.61 16.42
C GLN A 7 39.82 27.09 16.55
N HIS A 8 39.18 26.53 17.57
CA HIS A 8 39.06 25.09 17.76
C HIS A 8 38.27 24.49 16.59
N GLY A 9 38.99 24.01 15.58
CA GLY A 9 38.42 23.18 14.52
C GLY A 9 37.72 21.97 15.14
N VAL A 10 36.44 21.79 14.81
CA VAL A 10 35.62 20.68 15.26
C VAL A 10 36.31 19.37 14.89
N ARG A 11 36.79 18.61 15.89
CA ARG A 11 37.39 17.29 15.67
C ARG A 11 36.29 16.34 15.21
N LYS A 12 36.31 15.92 13.94
CA LYS A 12 35.29 15.05 13.32
C LYS A 12 35.34 13.56 13.76
N GLY A 13 36.06 13.24 14.84
CA GLY A 13 36.36 11.86 15.26
C GLY A 13 36.51 11.72 16.76
N CYS A 14 36.67 10.47 17.22
CA CYS A 14 36.86 10.13 18.62
C CYS A 14 38.03 10.96 19.21
N PRO A 15 37.84 11.64 20.35
CA PRO A 15 38.88 12.51 20.91
C PRO A 15 40.15 11.76 21.30
N SER A 16 40.03 10.47 21.63
CA SER A 16 41.15 9.63 22.08
C SER A 16 41.95 9.00 20.95
N CYS A 17 41.30 8.54 19.88
CA CYS A 17 41.96 7.77 18.80
C CYS A 17 41.73 8.31 17.39
N GLY A 18 41.01 9.41 17.22
CA GLY A 18 40.70 10.00 15.92
C GLY A 18 39.67 9.23 15.07
N THR A 19 39.35 7.98 15.39
CA THR A 19 38.41 7.15 14.62
C THR A 19 37.05 7.85 14.47
N LYS A 20 36.53 7.91 13.24
CA LYS A 20 35.18 8.44 12.95
C LYS A 20 34.14 7.56 13.64
N GLY A 21 33.48 8.10 14.68
CA GLY A 21 32.46 7.36 15.41
C GLY A 21 31.16 7.24 14.62
N LYS A 22 30.33 6.24 14.97
CA LYS A 22 28.98 6.10 14.42
C LYS A 22 27.96 6.80 15.32
N PRO A 23 26.94 7.49 14.80
CA PRO A 23 25.93 8.13 15.64
C PRO A 23 25.16 7.08 16.45
N VAL A 24 24.81 7.41 17.69
CA VAL A 24 24.00 6.55 18.56
C VAL A 24 22.80 7.32 19.10
N LYS A 25 21.68 6.60 19.27
CA LYS A 25 20.43 7.20 19.78
C LYS A 25 20.57 7.55 21.26
N ALA A 26 19.81 8.55 21.69
CA ALA A 26 19.78 8.95 23.10
C ALA A 26 19.38 7.79 24.00
N ILE A 27 18.35 7.01 23.63
CA ILE A 27 17.89 5.84 24.40
C ILE A 27 19.03 4.87 24.73
N THR A 28 19.93 4.61 23.78
CA THR A 28 21.07 3.69 23.97
C THR A 28 22.03 4.18 25.04
N ILE A 29 22.41 5.45 24.98
CA ILE A 29 23.34 6.02 25.97
C ILE A 29 22.66 6.14 27.34
N HIS A 30 21.39 6.57 27.36
CA HIS A 30 20.63 6.71 28.59
C HIS A 30 20.42 5.38 29.30
N SER A 31 20.23 4.29 28.55
CA SER A 31 20.06 2.94 29.12
C SER A 31 21.37 2.31 29.57
N LEU A 32 22.51 2.68 28.97
CA LEU A 32 23.78 1.97 29.17
C LEU A 32 24.80 2.71 30.04
N LEU A 33 24.73 4.02 30.19
CA LEU A 33 25.60 4.74 31.12
C LEU A 33 25.14 4.56 32.57
N LYS A 34 26.10 4.46 33.49
CA LYS A 34 25.84 4.45 34.92
C LYS A 34 25.14 5.75 35.35
N SER A 35 24.22 5.65 36.32
CA SER A 35 23.36 6.77 36.74
C SER A 35 24.12 8.02 37.16
N HIS A 36 25.31 7.88 37.77
CA HIS A 36 26.13 9.03 38.17
C HIS A 36 26.81 9.73 36.98
N VAL A 37 27.12 8.98 35.92
CA VAL A 37 27.71 9.48 34.67
C VAL A 37 26.67 10.16 33.79
N LEU A 38 25.41 9.71 33.82
CA LEU A 38 24.32 10.35 33.07
C LEU A 38 24.15 11.84 33.39
N ARG A 39 24.47 12.27 34.62
CA ARG A 39 24.45 13.71 34.99
C ARG A 39 25.51 14.53 34.27
N LEU A 40 26.58 13.87 33.82
CA LEU A 40 27.64 14.47 33.03
C LEU A 40 27.29 14.46 31.54
N LEU A 41 26.18 13.83 31.11
CA LEU A 41 25.79 13.82 29.71
C LEU A 41 25.52 15.24 29.22
N GLY A 42 26.15 15.64 28.12
CA GLY A 42 25.92 16.94 27.50
C GLY A 42 24.64 16.96 26.66
N LYS A 43 24.19 18.16 26.28
CA LYS A 43 23.20 18.29 25.21
C LYS A 43 23.87 18.00 23.87
N GLY A 44 23.17 17.33 22.96
CA GLY A 44 23.62 17.10 21.59
C GLY A 44 23.74 15.63 21.21
N GLN A 45 24.19 15.40 19.99
CA GLN A 45 24.38 14.06 19.46
C GLN A 45 25.65 13.43 20.02
N HIS A 46 25.61 12.12 20.17
CA HIS A 46 26.70 11.32 20.68
C HIS A 46 27.00 10.22 19.67
N ARG A 47 28.24 9.73 19.72
CA ARG A 47 28.78 8.76 18.77
C ARG A 47 29.48 7.64 19.53
N ILE A 48 29.42 6.42 19.00
CA ILE A 48 30.23 5.29 19.47
C ILE A 48 31.53 5.20 18.69
N CYS A 49 32.64 5.04 19.39
CA CYS A 49 33.94 4.71 18.81
C CYS A 49 34.02 3.20 18.57
N THR A 50 34.22 2.79 17.32
CA THR A 50 34.26 1.37 16.94
C THR A 50 35.66 0.77 16.89
N ASN A 51 36.70 1.55 17.20
CA ASN A 51 38.07 1.05 17.26
C ASN A 51 38.24 0.15 18.51
N PRO A 52 38.55 -1.15 18.37
CA PRO A 52 38.64 -2.07 19.49
C PRO A 52 39.78 -1.73 20.46
N ALA A 53 40.88 -1.13 19.97
CA ALA A 53 42.04 -0.74 20.78
C ALA A 53 41.83 0.56 21.58
N CYS A 54 40.72 1.26 21.39
CA CYS A 54 40.44 2.53 22.06
C CYS A 54 39.50 2.36 23.25
N GLU A 55 39.91 2.82 24.44
CA GLU A 55 39.11 2.73 25.68
C GLU A 55 37.81 3.53 25.64
N THR A 56 37.77 4.61 24.84
CA THR A 56 36.57 5.43 24.68
C THR A 56 35.48 4.63 23.96
N VAL A 57 34.32 4.53 24.59
CA VAL A 57 33.12 3.90 24.04
C VAL A 57 32.27 4.98 23.37
N TYR A 58 31.79 5.96 24.13
CA TYR A 58 30.96 7.05 23.61
C TYR A 58 31.68 8.38 23.68
N PHE A 59 31.35 9.29 22.76
CA PHE A 59 31.80 10.67 22.83
C PHE A 59 30.76 11.62 22.22
N SER A 60 30.71 12.85 22.69
CA SER A 60 29.89 13.91 22.11
C SER A 60 30.38 14.25 20.70
N GLU A 61 29.51 14.63 19.78
CA GLU A 61 29.87 14.97 18.40
C GLU A 61 30.95 16.07 18.28
N LYS A 62 30.98 17.03 19.21
CA LYS A 62 32.01 18.08 19.29
C LYS A 62 33.32 17.61 19.95
N GLY A 63 33.37 16.39 20.46
CA GLY A 63 34.53 15.83 21.17
C GLY A 63 34.77 16.41 22.58
N GLU A 64 33.82 17.18 23.13
CA GLU A 64 33.94 17.83 24.45
C GLU A 64 33.84 16.85 25.62
N LYS A 65 33.05 15.78 25.46
CA LYS A 65 32.85 14.74 26.48
C LYS A 65 33.06 13.35 25.89
N SER A 66 33.67 12.46 26.67
CA SER A 66 33.91 11.07 26.33
C SER A 66 33.62 10.17 27.53
N PHE A 67 33.17 8.96 27.25
CA PHE A 67 32.80 7.94 28.23
C PHE A 67 33.47 6.62 27.85
N GLY A 68 34.20 6.04 28.81
CA GLY A 68 34.95 4.80 28.64
C GLY A 68 34.19 3.56 29.09
N LYS A 69 34.85 2.40 29.03
CA LYS A 69 34.26 1.11 29.45
C LYS A 69 33.70 1.14 30.87
N SER A 70 34.41 1.75 31.81
CA SER A 70 34.05 1.85 33.22
C SER A 70 32.80 2.69 33.49
N ASP A 71 32.37 3.51 32.53
CA ASP A 71 31.21 4.38 32.66
C ASP A 71 29.89 3.68 32.32
N LEU A 72 29.95 2.50 31.69
CA LEU A 72 28.78 1.74 31.26
C LEU A 72 28.38 0.67 32.29
N ILE A 73 27.09 0.33 32.32
CA ILE A 73 26.55 -0.76 33.15
C ILE A 73 26.77 -2.15 32.53
N VAL A 74 27.12 -2.20 31.25
CA VAL A 74 27.42 -3.43 30.50
C VAL A 74 28.89 -3.48 30.11
N ARG A 75 29.43 -4.68 30.00
CA ARG A 75 30.76 -4.93 29.42
C ARG A 75 30.67 -4.83 27.90
N VAL A 76 31.49 -3.98 27.28
CA VAL A 76 31.36 -3.67 25.85
C VAL A 76 32.24 -4.62 25.03
N GLY A 77 31.69 -5.76 24.60
CA GLY A 77 32.42 -6.81 23.86
C GLY A 77 33.26 -6.33 22.68
N LEU A 78 32.88 -5.26 21.98
CA LEU A 78 33.72 -4.64 20.91
C LEU A 78 35.07 -4.09 21.42
N LYS A 79 35.18 -3.82 22.71
CA LYS A 79 36.33 -3.21 23.41
C LYS A 79 37.03 -4.19 24.35
N GLU A 80 36.65 -5.46 24.29
CA GLU A 80 37.19 -6.53 25.12
C GLU A 80 38.06 -7.46 24.27
N THR A 81 39.23 -7.79 24.80
CA THR A 81 40.07 -8.89 24.31
C THR A 81 39.80 -10.18 25.06
N ASP A 82 39.39 -10.07 26.33
CA ASP A 82 39.19 -11.22 27.22
C ASP A 82 37.71 -11.66 27.22
N SER A 83 37.48 -12.96 27.34
CA SER A 83 36.14 -13.54 27.45
C SER A 83 35.41 -13.08 28.75
N PRO A 84 34.07 -12.95 28.75
CA PRO A 84 33.17 -13.02 27.59
C PRO A 84 33.19 -11.76 26.71
N ARG A 85 33.31 -11.96 25.39
CA ARG A 85 33.13 -10.90 24.38
C ARG A 85 31.70 -10.92 23.85
N THR A 86 30.78 -10.25 24.56
CA THR A 86 29.35 -10.24 24.20
C THR A 86 29.10 -9.52 22.87
N VAL A 87 28.41 -10.21 21.94
CA VAL A 87 27.98 -9.66 20.65
C VAL A 87 26.47 -9.41 20.60
N CYS A 88 25.64 -10.29 21.19
CA CYS A 88 24.19 -10.11 21.29
C CYS A 88 23.77 -9.87 22.75
N TYR A 89 23.54 -8.61 23.11
CA TYR A 89 23.17 -8.22 24.48
C TYR A 89 21.71 -8.51 24.84
N CYS A 90 20.85 -8.85 23.87
CA CYS A 90 19.45 -9.21 24.15
C CYS A 90 19.33 -10.65 24.64
N PHE A 91 20.21 -11.53 24.16
CA PHE A 91 20.13 -12.98 24.35
C PHE A 91 21.45 -13.57 24.85
N ASP A 92 22.35 -12.71 25.34
CA ASP A 92 23.65 -13.02 25.94
C ASP A 92 24.63 -13.84 25.09
N HIS A 93 24.49 -13.83 23.76
CA HIS A 93 25.45 -14.53 22.90
C HIS A 93 26.80 -13.82 22.83
N THR A 94 27.87 -14.61 22.93
CA THR A 94 29.26 -14.14 22.86
C THR A 94 29.96 -14.58 21.58
N ILE A 95 31.12 -14.00 21.31
CA ILE A 95 31.96 -14.43 20.17
C ILE A 95 32.48 -15.85 20.42
N GLU A 96 32.86 -16.17 21.65
CA GLU A 96 33.37 -17.50 22.02
C GLU A 96 32.32 -18.59 21.72
N GLU A 97 31.06 -18.38 22.08
CA GLU A 97 29.98 -19.33 21.76
C GLU A 97 29.85 -19.60 20.25
N ILE A 98 30.01 -18.57 19.42
CA ILE A 98 29.93 -18.70 17.96
C ILE A 98 31.16 -19.46 17.43
N GLU A 99 32.35 -19.11 17.91
CA GLU A 99 33.61 -19.76 17.53
C GLU A 99 33.59 -21.25 17.93
N ASP A 100 33.12 -21.57 19.13
CA ASP A 100 33.00 -22.95 19.64
C ASP A 100 31.99 -23.77 18.83
N GLU A 101 30.78 -23.25 18.55
CA GLU A 101 29.79 -23.95 17.71
C GLU A 101 30.35 -24.27 16.31
N ILE A 102 31.09 -23.33 15.72
CA ILE A 102 31.67 -23.48 14.39
C ILE A 102 32.85 -24.45 14.40
N ALA A 103 33.68 -24.42 15.44
CA ALA A 103 34.77 -25.38 15.61
C ALA A 103 34.26 -26.82 15.74
N GLU A 104 33.14 -27.03 16.43
CA GLU A 104 32.56 -28.36 16.64
C GLU A 104 31.75 -28.87 15.44
N THR A 105 30.96 -27.99 14.80
CA THR A 105 29.93 -28.41 13.82
C THR A 105 30.17 -27.91 12.40
N GLY A 106 31.14 -27.01 12.20
CA GLY A 106 31.35 -26.27 10.95
C GLY A 106 30.33 -25.18 10.68
N ASN A 107 29.36 -24.95 11.59
CA ASN A 107 28.32 -23.92 11.42
C ASN A 107 27.88 -23.35 12.78
N SER A 108 27.07 -22.29 12.76
CA SER A 108 26.47 -21.75 13.99
C SER A 108 24.95 -21.62 13.85
N GLN A 109 24.24 -22.03 14.90
CA GLN A 109 22.79 -21.91 15.01
C GLN A 109 22.37 -20.56 15.64
N ILE A 110 23.31 -19.87 16.28
CA ILE A 110 23.09 -18.57 16.95
C ILE A 110 22.42 -17.53 16.04
N PRO A 111 22.82 -17.31 14.76
CA PRO A 111 22.16 -16.33 13.90
C PRO A 111 20.66 -16.61 13.72
N GLU A 112 20.28 -17.88 13.59
CA GLU A 112 18.87 -18.26 13.37
C GLU A 112 18.07 -18.19 14.67
N SER A 113 18.68 -18.59 15.79
CA SER A 113 18.11 -18.39 17.14
C SER A 113 17.80 -16.91 17.41
N ILE A 114 18.74 -16.01 17.12
CA ILE A 114 18.54 -14.56 17.26
C ILE A 114 17.39 -14.08 16.38
N LYS A 115 17.36 -14.44 15.09
CA LYS A 115 16.28 -14.05 14.17
C LYS A 115 14.91 -14.51 14.67
N GLN A 116 14.82 -15.74 15.18
CA GLN A 116 13.58 -16.29 15.70
C GLN A 116 13.09 -15.50 16.93
N LYS A 117 13.97 -15.22 17.89
CA LYS A 117 13.62 -14.43 19.08
C LYS A 117 13.26 -12.97 18.73
N CYS A 118 13.94 -12.36 17.76
CA CYS A 118 13.58 -11.03 17.24
C CYS A 118 12.18 -11.03 16.58
N ARG A 119 11.82 -12.06 15.81
CA ARG A 119 10.47 -12.18 15.19
C ARG A 119 9.36 -12.26 16.24
N GLN A 120 9.68 -12.71 17.45
CA GLN A 120 8.76 -12.74 18.59
C GLN A 120 8.69 -11.40 19.33
N GLY A 121 9.52 -10.41 18.96
CA GLY A 121 9.58 -9.10 19.60
C GLY A 121 10.23 -9.13 20.98
N LEU A 122 11.12 -10.10 21.23
CA LEU A 122 11.84 -10.25 22.51
C LEU A 122 13.12 -9.40 22.58
N ASP A 123 13.49 -8.72 21.49
CA ASP A 123 14.71 -7.92 21.42
C ASP A 123 14.53 -6.49 21.95
N ARG A 124 15.59 -5.95 22.56
CA ARG A 124 15.68 -4.57 23.03
C ARG A 124 17.01 -3.93 22.63
N CYS A 125 17.41 -4.11 21.37
CA CYS A 125 18.75 -3.76 20.90
C CYS A 125 19.13 -2.29 21.18
N GLU A 126 18.16 -1.37 21.09
CA GLU A 126 18.40 0.05 21.33
C GLU A 126 18.70 0.37 22.81
N GLU A 127 18.33 -0.51 23.74
CA GLU A 127 18.52 -0.33 25.19
C GLU A 127 19.68 -1.15 25.74
N THR A 128 19.99 -2.30 25.12
CA THR A 128 20.96 -3.26 25.66
C THR A 128 22.27 -3.32 24.85
N ASN A 129 22.24 -3.07 23.54
CA ASN A 129 23.45 -3.13 22.71
C ASN A 129 24.16 -1.77 22.71
N PRO A 130 25.46 -1.67 23.08
CA PRO A 130 26.23 -0.43 23.00
C PRO A 130 26.24 0.25 21.62
N LYS A 131 26.08 -0.51 20.52
CA LYS A 131 25.96 0.09 19.18
C LYS A 131 24.59 0.76 18.94
N GLY A 132 23.59 0.47 19.76
CA GLY A 132 22.21 0.94 19.59
C GLY A 132 21.51 0.39 18.34
N SER A 133 22.05 -0.68 17.75
CA SER A 133 21.56 -1.31 16.53
C SER A 133 21.47 -2.83 16.69
N CYS A 134 20.78 -3.51 15.78
CA CYS A 134 20.72 -4.98 15.78
C CYS A 134 22.13 -5.60 15.67
N CYS A 135 22.40 -6.62 16.48
CA CYS A 135 23.69 -7.33 16.49
C CYS A 135 23.87 -8.32 15.32
N LEU A 136 22.80 -8.64 14.58
CA LEU A 136 22.82 -9.72 13.58
C LEU A 136 23.88 -9.49 12.49
N GLY A 137 24.13 -8.24 12.09
CA GLY A 137 25.21 -7.94 11.14
C GLY A 137 26.60 -8.27 11.69
N ASP A 138 26.86 -8.00 12.97
CA ASP A 138 28.12 -8.37 13.62
C ASP A 138 28.24 -9.88 13.78
N VAL A 139 27.16 -10.55 14.22
CA VAL A 139 27.10 -12.00 14.38
C VAL A 139 27.39 -12.70 13.05
N LEU A 140 26.74 -12.31 11.96
CA LEU A 140 26.96 -12.92 10.63
C LEU A 140 28.39 -12.71 10.14
N ARG A 141 28.98 -11.54 10.40
CA ARG A 141 30.37 -11.26 10.08
C ARG A 141 31.32 -12.18 10.86
N ILE A 142 31.10 -12.34 12.17
CA ILE A 142 31.88 -13.23 13.03
C ILE A 142 31.76 -14.69 12.57
N VAL A 143 30.55 -15.16 12.25
CA VAL A 143 30.34 -16.52 11.70
C VAL A 143 31.15 -16.71 10.41
N LYS A 144 31.16 -15.72 9.53
CA LYS A 144 31.94 -15.77 8.29
C LYS A 144 33.45 -15.82 8.58
N GLU A 145 33.94 -14.96 9.47
CA GLU A 145 35.36 -14.90 9.87
C GLU A 145 35.83 -16.23 10.52
N ALA A 146 35.02 -16.80 11.41
CA ALA A 146 35.30 -18.07 12.08
C ALA A 146 35.33 -19.25 11.09
N LYS A 147 34.39 -19.32 10.14
CA LYS A 147 34.40 -20.36 9.08
C LYS A 147 35.64 -20.30 8.20
N HIS A 148 36.05 -19.10 7.78
CA HIS A 148 37.27 -18.93 6.98
C HIS A 148 38.53 -19.39 7.72
N SER A 149 38.54 -19.30 9.06
CA SER A 149 39.65 -19.73 9.89
C SER A 149 39.77 -21.27 9.98
N ILE A 150 38.65 -21.99 9.84
CA ILE A 150 38.63 -23.47 9.77
C ILE A 150 39.07 -23.96 8.38
N ASP A 151 38.64 -23.27 7.31
CA ASP A 151 38.90 -23.70 5.93
C ASP A 151 40.34 -23.46 5.45
N GLY A 152 41.25 -23.01 6.34
CA GLY A 152 42.68 -22.86 6.05
C GLY A 152 43.04 -21.75 5.05
N SER A 153 42.08 -20.92 4.64
CA SER A 153 42.31 -19.75 3.78
C SER A 153 42.69 -18.54 4.64
N ALA A 154 43.93 -18.52 5.11
CA ALA A 154 44.50 -17.39 5.83
C ALA A 154 44.80 -16.23 4.87
N HIS A 155 43.77 -15.50 4.46
CA HIS A 155 43.94 -14.10 4.06
C HIS A 155 43.59 -13.21 5.26
N ALA A 156 44.64 -12.79 5.96
CA ALA A 156 44.54 -11.74 6.96
C ALA A 156 44.10 -10.44 6.27
N PHE A 157 42.82 -10.08 6.38
CA PHE A 157 42.40 -8.70 6.15
C PHE A 157 42.88 -7.88 7.35
N GLY A 158 43.97 -7.13 7.14
CA GLY A 158 44.50 -6.18 8.11
C GLY A 158 43.52 -5.04 8.43
N PRO A 159 43.89 -4.13 9.35
CA PRO A 159 43.05 -3.00 9.71
C PRO A 159 42.82 -2.15 8.47
N ILE A 160 41.56 -1.91 8.12
CA ILE A 160 41.21 -1.04 7.00
C ILE A 160 41.48 0.41 7.41
N GLU A 161 42.66 0.92 7.05
CA GLU A 161 42.90 2.33 6.79
C GLU A 161 42.67 2.59 5.29
N GLY A 162 41.87 3.63 5.00
CA GLY A 162 41.94 4.48 3.80
C GLY A 162 42.03 3.85 2.41
N ASP A 163 40.91 4.01 1.69
CA ASP A 163 40.81 4.31 0.26
C ASP A 163 40.99 3.18 -0.78
N ASP A 164 40.06 3.22 -1.74
CA ASP A 164 40.07 2.61 -3.08
C ASP A 164 39.84 1.10 -3.25
N ILE A 165 38.58 0.65 -3.08
CA ILE A 165 38.00 -0.40 -3.95
C ILE A 165 36.54 -0.05 -4.27
N GLU A 166 36.29 0.30 -5.53
CA GLU A 166 34.97 0.38 -6.15
C GLU A 166 34.24 -0.97 -6.06
N SER A 167 33.13 -1.00 -5.33
CA SER A 167 31.85 -1.67 -5.67
C SER A 167 31.09 -2.04 -4.38
N PRO A 168 29.90 -1.48 -4.12
CA PRO A 168 29.09 -1.87 -2.97
C PRO A 168 28.54 -3.29 -3.17
N LEU A 169 28.96 -4.24 -2.33
CA LEU A 169 28.23 -5.49 -2.15
C LEU A 169 26.92 -5.14 -1.43
N ASP A 170 25.88 -4.92 -2.23
CA ASP A 170 24.53 -4.57 -1.81
C ASP A 170 23.86 -5.78 -1.16
N CYS A 171 23.77 -5.79 0.18
CA CYS A 171 23.05 -6.84 0.93
C CYS A 171 21.52 -6.80 0.74
N CYS A 172 21.00 -6.06 -0.25
CA CYS A 172 19.57 -5.93 -0.54
C CYS A 172 19.20 -6.27 -1.98
N VAL A 173 20.08 -6.88 -2.78
CA VAL A 173 19.66 -7.51 -4.03
C VAL A 173 19.23 -8.94 -3.73
N VAL A 174 17.91 -9.16 -3.71
CA VAL A 174 17.35 -10.47 -4.06
C VAL A 174 17.53 -10.59 -5.57
N GLU A 175 18.48 -11.38 -6.03
CA GLU A 175 18.49 -11.79 -7.43
C GLU A 175 17.27 -12.68 -7.70
N PRO A 176 16.58 -12.52 -8.84
CA PRO A 176 15.45 -13.36 -9.20
C PRO A 176 15.98 -14.69 -9.73
N GLU A 177 16.10 -15.70 -8.87
CA GLU A 177 16.25 -17.07 -9.36
C GLU A 177 14.93 -17.53 -9.99
N SER A 178 14.94 -17.51 -11.33
CA SER A 178 14.46 -18.55 -12.25
C SER A 178 13.49 -19.60 -11.65
N ASP A 179 12.28 -19.60 -12.20
CA ASP A 179 11.19 -20.58 -12.08
C ASP A 179 11.61 -22.01 -11.68
N LYS A 180 11.31 -22.41 -10.44
CA LYS A 180 10.73 -23.73 -10.10
C LYS A 180 9.79 -23.62 -8.90
N PRO A 181 8.57 -24.21 -8.94
CA PRO A 181 7.62 -24.09 -7.85
C PRO A 181 7.97 -25.08 -6.72
N ALA A 182 8.61 -24.60 -5.66
CA ALA A 182 8.75 -25.35 -4.42
C ALA A 182 7.59 -25.04 -3.46
N ARG A 183 6.77 -26.07 -3.19
CA ARG A 183 5.63 -26.05 -2.27
C ARG A 183 6.10 -25.75 -0.85
N SER A 184 5.53 -24.73 -0.21
CA SER A 184 5.73 -24.43 1.20
C SER A 184 4.65 -25.11 2.06
N HIS A 185 5.07 -26.06 2.90
CA HIS A 185 4.29 -26.51 4.04
C HIS A 185 4.65 -25.64 5.26
N ALA A 186 3.72 -24.80 5.69
CA ALA A 186 3.73 -24.17 7.02
C ALA A 186 2.79 -24.95 7.97
N PRO A 187 3.17 -25.21 9.22
CA PRO A 187 2.27 -25.83 10.19
C PRO A 187 1.36 -24.78 10.84
N GLY A 188 0.08 -25.15 11.03
CA GLY A 188 -0.75 -24.68 12.14
C GLY A 188 -1.91 -23.72 11.84
N THR A 189 -1.73 -22.67 11.03
CA THR A 189 -2.80 -21.65 10.82
C THR A 189 -2.95 -21.19 9.36
N GLY A 190 -2.14 -21.74 8.45
CA GLY A 190 -2.03 -21.30 7.05
C GLY A 190 -3.13 -21.77 6.08
N ARG A 191 -4.06 -22.66 6.49
CA ARG A 191 -5.11 -23.14 5.58
C ARG A 191 -6.12 -22.05 5.20
N TRP A 192 -6.46 -21.16 6.12
CA TRP A 192 -7.47 -20.12 5.87
C TRP A 192 -6.90 -18.92 5.11
N ALA A 193 -5.65 -18.53 5.37
CA ALA A 193 -4.99 -17.43 4.67
C ALA A 193 -4.70 -17.77 3.20
N THR A 194 -4.22 -18.99 2.92
CA THR A 194 -3.94 -19.45 1.55
C THR A 194 -5.21 -19.67 0.74
N VAL A 195 -6.28 -20.18 1.35
CA VAL A 195 -7.60 -20.28 0.69
C VAL A 195 -8.17 -18.89 0.42
N GLY A 196 -7.97 -17.93 1.34
CA GLY A 196 -8.41 -16.55 1.18
C GLY A 196 -7.73 -15.81 0.02
N THR A 197 -6.41 -15.95 -0.15
CA THR A 197 -5.69 -15.32 -1.27
C THR A 197 -6.05 -15.93 -2.62
N LEU A 198 -6.23 -17.25 -2.69
CA LEU A 198 -6.71 -17.94 -3.88
C LEU A 198 -8.13 -17.51 -4.27
N LEU A 199 -9.05 -17.46 -3.31
CA LEU A 199 -10.42 -16.99 -3.57
C LEU A 199 -10.45 -15.52 -4.00
N ALA A 200 -9.66 -14.65 -3.37
CA ALA A 200 -9.58 -13.24 -3.75
C ALA A 200 -9.03 -13.05 -5.17
N ALA A 201 -7.99 -13.80 -5.55
CA ALA A 201 -7.42 -13.75 -6.90
C ALA A 201 -8.41 -14.27 -7.97
N VAL A 202 -9.13 -15.35 -7.67
CA VAL A 202 -10.15 -15.91 -8.58
C VAL A 202 -11.35 -14.97 -8.70
N LEU A 203 -11.85 -14.42 -7.60
CA LEU A 203 -12.96 -13.46 -7.61
C LEU A 203 -12.58 -12.14 -8.32
N SER A 204 -11.35 -11.65 -8.10
CA SER A 204 -10.82 -10.46 -8.79
C SER A 204 -10.56 -10.71 -10.28
N SER A 205 -10.24 -11.94 -10.68
CA SER A 205 -10.10 -12.28 -12.11
C SER A 205 -11.48 -12.50 -12.75
N ALA A 206 -12.43 -13.06 -11.99
CA ALA A 206 -13.78 -13.32 -12.46
C ALA A 206 -14.53 -12.02 -12.80
N CYS A 207 -14.35 -10.92 -12.06
CA CYS A 207 -15.04 -9.67 -12.40
C CYS A 207 -14.61 -9.05 -13.75
N CYS A 208 -13.44 -9.44 -14.29
CA CYS A 208 -12.93 -8.95 -15.58
C CYS A 208 -13.10 -9.96 -16.71
N TRP A 209 -12.95 -11.26 -16.41
CA TRP A 209 -13.04 -12.33 -17.41
C TRP A 209 -14.46 -12.82 -17.63
N LEU A 210 -15.31 -12.80 -16.61
CA LEU A 210 -16.69 -13.27 -16.73
C LEU A 210 -17.51 -12.44 -17.73
N PRO A 211 -17.42 -11.09 -17.76
CA PRO A 211 -18.11 -10.30 -18.79
C PRO A 211 -17.60 -10.61 -20.21
N LEU A 212 -16.28 -10.73 -20.41
CA LEU A 212 -15.67 -11.09 -21.69
C LEU A 212 -16.08 -12.50 -22.15
N LEU A 213 -16.12 -13.46 -21.23
CA LEU A 213 -16.52 -14.83 -21.49
C LEU A 213 -18.02 -14.93 -21.84
N LEU A 214 -18.89 -14.21 -21.12
CA LEU A 214 -20.33 -14.18 -21.41
C LEU A 214 -20.63 -13.54 -22.78
N ILE A 215 -19.90 -12.50 -23.16
CA ILE A 215 -19.96 -11.91 -24.51
C ILE A 215 -19.51 -12.95 -25.57
N SER A 216 -18.46 -13.73 -25.30
CA SER A 216 -17.97 -14.77 -26.22
C SER A 216 -18.95 -15.93 -26.44
N VAL A 217 -19.81 -16.22 -25.45
CA VAL A 217 -20.86 -17.24 -25.53
C VAL A 217 -22.16 -16.66 -26.13
N GLY A 218 -22.16 -15.38 -26.52
CA GLY A 218 -23.32 -14.72 -27.13
C GLY A 218 -24.46 -14.46 -26.15
N VAL A 219 -24.22 -14.55 -24.83
CA VAL A 219 -25.19 -14.17 -23.82
C VAL A 219 -25.14 -12.65 -23.69
N SER A 220 -26.14 -11.97 -24.24
CA SER A 220 -26.26 -10.53 -24.06
C SER A 220 -26.36 -10.21 -22.56
N GLY A 221 -25.46 -9.37 -22.05
CA GLY A 221 -25.37 -9.06 -20.62
C GLY A 221 -26.67 -8.52 -20.00
N ALA A 222 -27.62 -8.08 -20.83
CA ALA A 222 -28.96 -7.67 -20.43
C ALA A 222 -29.76 -8.77 -19.69
N ALA A 223 -29.65 -10.04 -20.11
CA ALA A 223 -30.43 -11.13 -19.51
C ALA A 223 -29.95 -11.51 -18.09
N ILE A 224 -28.65 -11.38 -17.83
CA ILE A 224 -28.05 -11.68 -16.52
C ILE A 224 -28.17 -10.45 -15.60
N SER A 225 -28.13 -9.24 -16.16
CA SER A 225 -28.22 -7.99 -15.40
C SER A 225 -29.57 -7.83 -14.68
N SER A 226 -30.68 -8.31 -15.25
CA SER A 226 -32.01 -8.18 -14.63
C SER A 226 -32.18 -9.03 -13.38
N THR A 227 -31.51 -10.17 -13.29
CA THR A 227 -31.56 -11.07 -12.11
C THR A 227 -30.56 -10.67 -11.02
N LEU A 228 -29.41 -10.11 -11.41
CA LEU A 228 -28.39 -9.65 -10.47
C LEU A 228 -28.73 -8.32 -9.79
N ASP A 229 -29.62 -7.52 -10.38
CA ASP A 229 -30.00 -6.23 -9.80
C ASP A 229 -30.66 -6.37 -8.42
N GLN A 230 -31.41 -7.45 -8.19
CA GLN A 230 -32.00 -7.78 -6.90
C GLN A 230 -30.94 -8.03 -5.80
N TYR A 231 -29.76 -8.53 -6.16
CA TYR A 231 -28.66 -8.83 -5.22
C TYR A 231 -27.65 -7.68 -5.10
N ARG A 232 -27.81 -6.62 -5.90
CA ARG A 232 -26.94 -5.45 -5.90
C ARG A 232 -26.77 -4.78 -4.53
N PRO A 233 -27.83 -4.57 -3.70
CA PRO A 233 -27.64 -4.03 -2.35
C PRO A 233 -26.85 -4.99 -1.45
N LEU A 234 -27.03 -6.30 -1.60
CA LEU A 234 -26.30 -7.30 -0.82
C LEU A 234 -24.80 -7.25 -1.14
N PHE A 235 -24.41 -7.23 -2.41
CA PHE A 235 -23.00 -7.08 -2.78
C PHE A 235 -22.40 -5.77 -2.28
N ALA A 236 -23.13 -4.66 -2.41
CA ALA A 236 -22.67 -3.37 -1.90
C ALA A 236 -22.42 -3.41 -0.38
N THR A 237 -23.35 -3.97 0.41
CA THR A 237 -23.18 -4.09 1.87
C THR A 237 -21.96 -4.93 2.26
N ILE A 238 -21.71 -6.05 1.56
CA ILE A 238 -20.52 -6.88 1.78
C ILE A 238 -19.25 -6.10 1.46
N THR A 239 -19.21 -5.38 0.33
CA THR A 239 -18.06 -4.54 -0.04
C THR A 239 -17.79 -3.45 1.00
N PHE A 240 -18.82 -2.75 1.49
CA PHE A 240 -18.66 -1.75 2.54
C PHE A 240 -18.18 -2.36 3.87
N ALA A 241 -18.63 -3.58 4.22
CA ALA A 241 -18.13 -4.28 5.40
C ALA A 241 -16.63 -4.63 5.28
N PHE A 242 -16.19 -5.13 4.12
CA PHE A 242 -14.77 -5.41 3.87
C PHE A 242 -13.91 -4.14 3.84
N LEU A 243 -14.37 -3.07 3.20
CA LEU A 243 -13.69 -1.78 3.23
C LEU A 243 -13.62 -1.22 4.65
N GLY A 244 -14.71 -1.31 5.43
CA GLY A 244 -14.75 -0.91 6.84
C GLY A 244 -13.76 -1.70 7.69
N ALA A 245 -13.67 -3.02 7.48
CA ALA A 245 -12.67 -3.85 8.14
C ALA A 245 -11.24 -3.47 7.73
N ALA A 246 -10.98 -3.26 6.43
CA ALA A 246 -9.68 -2.84 5.94
C ALA A 246 -9.27 -1.48 6.50
N PHE A 247 -10.20 -0.51 6.56
CA PHE A 247 -9.98 0.79 7.17
C PHE A 247 -9.75 0.66 8.67
N TYR A 248 -10.54 -0.16 9.36
CA TYR A 248 -10.35 -0.46 10.77
C TYR A 248 -8.95 -1.04 11.01
N PHE A 249 -8.50 -2.07 10.29
CA PHE A 249 -7.16 -2.63 10.51
C PHE A 249 -6.01 -1.72 10.06
N THR A 250 -6.22 -0.89 9.03
CA THR A 250 -5.18 0.05 8.54
C THR A 250 -5.03 1.28 9.45
N TYR A 251 -6.13 1.75 10.06
CA TYR A 251 -6.15 2.96 10.89
C TYR A 251 -6.27 2.68 12.38
N ARG A 252 -6.53 1.43 12.79
CA ARG A 252 -6.47 1.07 14.21
C ARG A 252 -5.06 1.35 14.70
N PRO A 253 -4.89 2.27 15.67
CA PRO A 253 -3.58 2.46 16.27
C PRO A 253 -3.15 1.12 16.85
N ASN A 254 -1.89 0.73 16.66
CA ASN A 254 -1.31 -0.40 17.37
C ASN A 254 -1.70 -0.27 18.85
N LEU A 255 -2.32 -1.29 19.45
CA LEU A 255 -2.71 -1.25 20.87
C LEU A 255 -1.53 -0.90 21.81
N ARG A 256 -0.29 -1.03 21.33
CA ARG A 256 0.94 -0.51 21.95
C ARG A 256 0.96 1.01 22.18
N ALA A 257 0.11 1.78 21.48
CA ALA A 257 -0.03 3.23 21.65
C ALA A 257 -1.10 3.61 22.70
N LEU A 258 -2.05 2.71 22.99
CA LEU A 258 -3.10 2.90 24.02
C LEU A 258 -2.67 2.39 25.41
N VAL A 259 -1.77 1.40 25.45
CA VAL A 259 -1.01 1.06 26.66
C VAL A 259 0.17 2.03 26.72
N GLY A 260 0.05 3.11 27.50
CA GLY A 260 0.96 4.24 27.53
C GLY A 260 2.43 3.94 27.84
N ILE A 261 3.18 3.46 26.86
CA ILE A 261 4.63 3.65 26.78
C ILE A 261 4.84 4.97 26.03
N LYS A 262 4.90 6.08 26.76
CA LYS A 262 5.31 7.38 26.21
C LYS A 262 6.79 7.30 25.84
N ASN A 263 7.10 7.15 24.56
CA ASN A 263 8.33 7.66 23.98
C ASN A 263 8.01 8.92 23.18
N SER A 264 8.14 10.07 23.87
CA SER A 264 8.48 11.39 23.34
C SER A 264 9.84 11.29 22.59
N ASP A 265 10.07 11.75 21.37
CA ASP A 265 9.42 12.74 20.52
C ASP A 265 9.72 12.41 19.04
N ALA A 266 8.70 12.34 18.19
CA ALA A 266 8.83 12.28 16.73
C ALA A 266 8.31 13.54 16.03
N GLU A 267 8.20 14.66 16.76
CA GLU A 267 7.48 15.84 16.30
C GLU A 267 8.30 17.12 16.49
N THR A 268 9.47 17.22 15.86
CA THR A 268 10.14 18.51 15.64
C THR A 268 11.01 18.50 14.39
N CYS A 269 10.40 18.36 13.20
CA CYS A 269 11.08 18.63 11.93
C CYS A 269 10.07 18.97 10.81
N ARG A 270 9.23 19.99 11.01
CA ARG A 270 8.40 20.55 9.92
C ARG A 270 8.28 22.07 9.97
N ALA A 271 9.43 22.74 9.95
CA ALA A 271 9.61 24.08 9.37
C ALA A 271 11.08 24.47 9.54
N ILE A 272 11.80 24.66 8.43
CA ILE A 272 12.67 25.79 8.14
C ILE A 272 13.13 25.58 6.69
N THR A 273 12.64 26.49 5.85
CA THR A 273 13.07 26.70 4.48
C THR A 273 14.46 27.35 4.44
N SER A 274 15.16 27.06 3.34
CA SER A 274 16.32 27.75 2.76
C SER A 274 17.67 27.74 3.50
N GLU A 275 18.62 27.14 2.76
CA GLU A 275 20.05 27.46 2.66
C GLU A 275 21.07 26.76 3.59
N GLU A 276 21.56 25.66 3.02
CA GLU A 276 22.96 25.23 2.91
C GLU A 276 23.61 24.24 3.94
N VAL A 277 23.88 23.05 3.36
CA VAL A 277 24.93 22.04 3.63
C VAL A 277 24.77 21.10 4.84
N ASP A 278 24.38 19.84 4.57
CA ASP A 278 25.11 18.70 5.12
C ASP A 278 25.05 17.41 4.24
N CYS A 279 26.22 16.80 4.10
CA CYS A 279 26.58 15.71 3.20
C CYS A 279 26.24 14.33 3.79
N CYS A 280 25.02 13.84 3.60
CA CYS A 280 24.72 12.39 3.59
C CYS A 280 23.38 12.06 2.89
N THR A 281 23.18 12.57 1.67
CA THR A 281 22.23 11.99 0.71
C THR A 281 22.91 11.84 -0.65
N PHE A 282 23.33 10.64 -1.02
CA PHE A 282 23.19 10.22 -2.42
C PHE A 282 21.89 9.44 -2.49
N SER A 283 20.86 10.16 -2.94
CA SER A 283 19.61 9.61 -3.39
C SER A 283 19.91 8.80 -4.65
N SER A 284 19.80 7.46 -4.57
CA SER A 284 19.31 6.74 -5.73
C SER A 284 17.91 7.30 -6.01
N GLY A 285 17.77 8.00 -7.12
CA GLY A 285 16.52 8.57 -7.60
C GLY A 285 15.46 7.49 -7.75
N GLY A 286 14.74 7.22 -6.67
CA GLY A 286 13.60 6.37 -6.59
C GLY A 286 12.85 6.74 -5.32
N LYS A 287 11.69 7.36 -5.45
CA LYS A 287 10.80 7.69 -4.33
C LYS A 287 10.50 6.40 -3.57
N ARG A 288 11.25 6.09 -2.50
CA ARG A 288 10.95 4.98 -1.59
C ARG A 288 9.73 5.40 -0.77
N PHE A 289 8.56 5.02 -1.27
CA PHE A 289 7.27 5.25 -0.63
C PHE A 289 7.29 4.61 0.76
N SER A 290 6.96 5.38 1.81
CA SER A 290 6.76 4.86 3.15
C SER A 290 5.67 3.78 3.08
N THR A 291 5.99 2.53 3.46
CA THR A 291 5.07 1.37 3.39
C THR A 291 3.73 1.64 4.11
N GLY A 292 3.73 2.50 5.13
CA GLY A 292 2.51 2.93 5.83
C GLY A 292 1.67 3.96 5.06
N GLU A 293 2.31 4.88 4.35
CA GLU A 293 1.61 5.85 3.49
C GLU A 293 1.15 5.22 2.18
N PHE A 294 1.90 4.25 1.66
CA PHE A 294 1.54 3.47 0.48
C PHE A 294 0.27 2.65 0.72
N ASN A 295 0.18 1.95 1.86
CA ASN A 295 -1.01 1.17 2.20
C ASN A 295 -2.25 2.04 2.39
N LYS A 296 -2.10 3.25 2.95
CA LYS A 296 -3.19 4.23 3.06
C LYS A 296 -3.60 4.78 1.69
N ALA A 297 -2.64 5.10 0.84
CA ALA A 297 -2.89 5.59 -0.51
C ALA A 297 -3.58 4.52 -1.37
N ILE A 298 -3.12 3.26 -1.31
CA ILE A 298 -3.77 2.13 -1.97
C ILE A 298 -5.20 1.98 -1.47
N LEU A 299 -5.41 2.02 -0.14
CA LEU A 299 -6.76 1.87 0.40
C LEU A 299 -7.70 2.99 -0.06
N LEU A 300 -7.22 4.23 -0.16
CA LEU A 300 -7.98 5.35 -0.71
C LEU A 300 -8.30 5.19 -2.20
N VAL A 301 -7.32 4.75 -2.99
CA VAL A 301 -7.52 4.47 -4.42
C VAL A 301 -8.55 3.36 -4.61
N VAL A 302 -8.43 2.24 -3.87
CA VAL A 302 -9.38 1.13 -3.91
C VAL A 302 -10.77 1.59 -3.49
N THR A 303 -10.87 2.42 -2.45
CA THR A 303 -12.15 2.98 -2.00
C THR A 303 -12.76 3.89 -3.07
N ALA A 304 -11.99 4.76 -3.71
CA ALA A 304 -12.47 5.65 -4.77
C ALA A 304 -12.97 4.87 -5.99
N VAL A 305 -12.22 3.84 -6.40
CA VAL A 305 -12.63 2.94 -7.49
C VAL A 305 -13.92 2.19 -7.11
N ALA A 306 -13.99 1.62 -5.91
CA ALA A 306 -15.19 0.91 -5.44
C ALA A 306 -16.42 1.81 -5.45
N LEU A 307 -16.31 3.05 -4.97
CA LEU A 307 -17.40 4.03 -5.01
C LEU A 307 -17.80 4.36 -6.45
N ALA A 308 -16.85 4.61 -7.35
CA ALA A 308 -17.16 4.86 -8.76
C ALA A 308 -17.98 3.71 -9.37
N PHE A 309 -17.59 2.45 -9.14
CA PHE A 309 -18.35 1.28 -9.63
C PHE A 309 -19.73 1.13 -8.98
N VAL A 310 -19.87 1.43 -7.68
CA VAL A 310 -21.18 1.40 -7.00
C VAL A 310 -22.14 2.43 -7.63
N PHE A 311 -21.63 3.63 -7.93
CA PHE A 311 -22.41 4.71 -8.54
C PHE A 311 -22.48 4.64 -10.08
N PHE A 312 -21.84 3.65 -10.71
CA PHE A 312 -21.76 3.53 -12.17
C PHE A 312 -23.11 3.67 -12.90
N PRO A 313 -24.20 3.05 -12.43
CA PRO A 313 -25.49 3.14 -13.12
C PRO A 313 -26.14 4.52 -13.10
N ASN A 314 -25.69 5.43 -12.24
CA ASN A 314 -26.23 6.79 -12.15
C ASN A 314 -25.56 7.75 -13.15
N TYR A 315 -24.49 7.33 -13.83
CA TYR A 315 -23.77 8.20 -14.77
C TYR A 315 -23.46 7.52 -16.11
N VAL A 316 -23.62 6.20 -16.22
CA VAL A 316 -23.40 5.46 -17.47
C VAL A 316 -24.35 5.91 -18.59
N GLY A 317 -25.57 6.38 -18.25
CA GLY A 317 -26.53 6.87 -19.24
C GLY A 317 -26.01 8.09 -20.00
N ILE A 318 -25.32 9.00 -19.31
CA ILE A 318 -24.68 10.18 -19.91
C ILE A 318 -23.53 9.75 -20.83
N LEU A 319 -22.70 8.79 -20.38
CA LEU A 319 -21.50 8.34 -21.09
C LEU A 319 -21.82 7.50 -22.34
N LEU A 320 -22.92 6.77 -22.32
CA LEU A 320 -23.44 6.02 -23.46
C LEU A 320 -24.43 6.85 -24.31
N GLY A 321 -24.41 8.17 -24.18
CA GLY A 321 -25.22 9.07 -25.02
C GLY A 321 -26.67 9.06 -24.58
N GLY A 322 -27.04 10.11 -23.83
CA GLY A 322 -28.43 10.43 -23.52
C GLY A 322 -29.28 10.50 -24.79
N SER A 323 -30.48 9.97 -24.70
CA SER A 323 -31.49 9.97 -25.76
C SER A 323 -31.65 11.38 -26.34
N ARG A 324 -31.72 11.51 -27.67
CA ARG A 324 -32.05 12.80 -28.29
C ARG A 324 -33.48 13.16 -27.87
N ALA A 325 -33.61 14.13 -26.97
CA ALA A 325 -34.90 14.69 -26.58
C ALA A 325 -35.72 14.99 -27.85
N VAL A 326 -36.95 14.47 -27.89
CA VAL A 326 -37.88 14.76 -28.98
C VAL A 326 -38.21 16.24 -28.88
N SER A 327 -37.50 17.07 -29.66
CA SER A 327 -37.73 18.50 -29.71
C SER A 327 -39.21 18.76 -29.99
N GLU A 328 -39.83 19.57 -29.13
CA GLU A 328 -41.26 19.86 -29.02
C GLU A 328 -41.82 20.64 -30.23
N SER A 329 -41.15 20.59 -31.40
CA SER A 329 -41.43 21.47 -32.54
C SER A 329 -41.34 20.79 -33.92
N GLN A 330 -41.61 19.49 -34.05
CA GLN A 330 -41.89 18.90 -35.37
C GLN A 330 -43.22 18.12 -35.41
N GLU A 331 -44.05 18.44 -36.41
CA GLU A 331 -45.29 17.74 -36.75
C GLU A 331 -45.02 16.24 -36.95
N GLY A 332 -45.44 15.43 -35.98
CA GLY A 332 -45.20 13.99 -35.97
C GLY A 332 -46.13 13.26 -35.01
N ARG A 333 -46.31 11.97 -35.24
CA ARG A 333 -47.08 11.08 -34.36
C ARG A 333 -46.18 10.61 -33.21
N LYS A 334 -46.69 10.65 -31.98
CA LYS A 334 -45.98 10.11 -30.81
C LYS A 334 -46.59 8.76 -30.42
N VAL A 335 -45.75 7.73 -30.37
CA VAL A 335 -46.13 6.38 -29.95
C VAL A 335 -45.48 6.10 -28.61
N VAL A 336 -46.25 5.65 -27.63
CA VAL A 336 -45.74 5.31 -26.30
C VAL A 336 -45.70 3.80 -26.14
N PHE A 337 -44.53 3.29 -25.77
CA PHE A 337 -44.29 1.89 -25.45
C PHE A 337 -43.96 1.76 -23.96
N ARG A 338 -44.59 0.82 -23.27
CA ARG A 338 -44.12 0.33 -21.97
C ARG A 338 -43.03 -0.70 -22.23
N VAL A 339 -41.87 -0.52 -21.62
CA VAL A 339 -40.72 -1.41 -21.82
C VAL A 339 -40.37 -2.09 -20.51
N GLU A 340 -40.60 -3.41 -20.47
CA GLU A 340 -40.24 -4.26 -19.32
C GLU A 340 -38.77 -4.69 -19.44
N GLY A 341 -38.07 -4.73 -18.29
CA GLY A 341 -36.67 -5.16 -18.19
C GLY A 341 -35.63 -4.04 -18.18
N MET A 342 -36.05 -2.77 -18.18
CA MET A 342 -35.14 -1.64 -17.95
C MET A 342 -34.89 -1.46 -16.46
N SER A 343 -33.65 -1.70 -16.00
CA SER A 343 -33.29 -1.62 -14.58
C SER A 343 -32.27 -0.52 -14.25
N CYS A 344 -31.68 0.11 -15.26
CA CYS A 344 -30.76 1.24 -15.07
C CYS A 344 -30.75 2.19 -16.27
N GLU A 345 -30.09 3.33 -16.12
CA GLU A 345 -29.93 4.31 -17.20
C GLU A 345 -29.21 3.73 -18.43
N GLY A 346 -28.31 2.77 -18.24
CA GLY A 346 -27.65 2.05 -19.35
C GLY A 346 -28.63 1.21 -20.17
N CYS A 347 -29.61 0.58 -19.52
CA CYS A 347 -30.69 -0.13 -20.21
C CYS A 347 -31.56 0.85 -21.01
N ALA A 348 -31.94 1.98 -20.40
CA ALA A 348 -32.72 3.03 -21.08
C ALA A 348 -31.98 3.59 -22.31
N ALA A 349 -30.68 3.87 -22.20
CA ALA A 349 -29.85 4.32 -23.31
C ALA A 349 -29.73 3.26 -24.42
N THR A 350 -29.65 1.98 -24.06
CA THR A 350 -29.61 0.88 -25.03
C THR A 350 -30.93 0.76 -25.80
N VAL A 351 -32.06 0.81 -25.08
CA VAL A 351 -33.40 0.81 -25.69
C VAL A 351 -33.57 2.01 -26.63
N ALA A 352 -33.17 3.21 -26.20
CA ALA A 352 -33.20 4.41 -27.03
C ALA A 352 -32.41 4.20 -28.34
N ARG A 353 -31.16 3.74 -28.26
CA ARG A 353 -30.32 3.50 -29.46
C ARG A 353 -30.88 2.45 -30.40
N VAL A 354 -31.51 1.39 -29.88
CA VAL A 354 -32.11 0.34 -30.70
C VAL A 354 -33.31 0.90 -31.46
N ILE A 355 -34.14 1.70 -30.79
CA ILE A 355 -35.30 2.35 -31.41
C ILE A 355 -34.87 3.39 -32.44
N GLU A 356 -33.83 4.20 -32.18
CA GLU A 356 -33.30 5.18 -33.14
C GLU A 356 -32.81 4.55 -34.45
N LYS A 357 -32.35 3.30 -34.42
CA LYS A 357 -31.89 2.58 -35.62
C LYS A 357 -33.02 2.09 -36.52
N VAL A 358 -34.27 2.07 -36.04
CA VAL A 358 -35.41 1.59 -36.83
C VAL A 358 -35.72 2.61 -37.92
N PRO A 359 -35.74 2.21 -39.21
CA PRO A 359 -36.17 3.10 -40.29
C PRO A 359 -37.61 3.55 -40.01
N SER A 360 -37.85 4.87 -39.97
CA SER A 360 -39.12 5.57 -39.63
C SER A 360 -39.15 6.27 -38.27
N VAL A 361 -38.12 6.15 -37.42
CA VAL A 361 -38.05 6.91 -36.15
C VAL A 361 -37.34 8.25 -36.36
N SER A 362 -37.96 9.36 -35.94
CA SER A 362 -37.37 10.71 -35.98
C SER A 362 -36.72 11.12 -34.65
N GLY A 363 -37.14 10.51 -33.54
CA GLY A 363 -36.56 10.74 -32.22
C GLY A 363 -37.12 9.78 -31.18
N VAL A 364 -36.43 9.60 -30.07
CA VAL A 364 -36.87 8.74 -28.98
C VAL A 364 -36.51 9.35 -27.64
N GLU A 365 -37.44 9.29 -26.71
CA GLU A 365 -37.22 9.67 -25.32
C GLU A 365 -37.62 8.50 -24.43
N VAL A 366 -36.71 8.05 -23.57
CA VAL A 366 -36.93 6.89 -22.69
C VAL A 366 -36.91 7.36 -21.25
N SER A 367 -38.00 7.14 -20.54
CA SER A 367 -38.15 7.43 -19.12
C SER A 367 -38.00 6.13 -18.32
N LEU A 368 -36.91 6.02 -17.56
CA LEU A 368 -36.70 4.91 -16.63
C LEU A 368 -37.71 4.95 -15.48
N GLU A 369 -38.03 6.15 -14.98
CA GLU A 369 -38.97 6.36 -13.87
C GLU A 369 -40.38 5.86 -14.21
N ASN A 370 -40.85 6.12 -15.44
CA ASN A 370 -42.16 5.66 -15.89
C ASN A 370 -42.13 4.26 -16.52
N GLY A 371 -40.95 3.73 -16.86
CA GLY A 371 -40.82 2.49 -17.63
C GLY A 371 -41.34 2.61 -19.06
N GLU A 372 -41.26 3.80 -19.64
CA GLU A 372 -41.89 4.15 -20.94
C GLU A 372 -40.87 4.70 -21.94
N ALA A 373 -41.08 4.38 -23.22
CA ALA A 373 -40.36 4.93 -24.35
C ALA A 373 -41.34 5.67 -25.27
N VAL A 374 -41.13 6.98 -25.43
CA VAL A 374 -41.89 7.85 -26.34
C VAL A 374 -41.12 7.96 -27.65
N VAL A 375 -41.72 7.45 -28.72
CA VAL A 375 -41.12 7.40 -30.06
C VAL A 375 -41.80 8.43 -30.96
N GLY A 376 -41.01 9.35 -31.51
CA GLY A 376 -41.44 10.31 -32.52
C GLY A 376 -41.34 9.69 -33.92
N ILE A 377 -42.41 9.82 -34.70
CA ILE A 377 -42.50 9.31 -36.07
C ILE A 377 -43.00 10.45 -36.98
N PRO A 378 -42.31 10.75 -38.09
CA PRO A 378 -42.74 11.79 -39.01
C PRO A 378 -44.07 11.41 -39.70
N MET A 379 -44.97 12.37 -39.92
CA MET A 379 -46.29 12.11 -40.52
C MET A 379 -46.22 11.44 -41.90
N THR A 380 -45.14 11.67 -42.64
CA THR A 380 -44.88 11.18 -44.00
C THR A 380 -44.41 9.71 -44.05
N ALA A 381 -44.00 9.12 -42.92
CA ALA A 381 -43.54 7.73 -42.88
C ALA A 381 -44.69 6.77 -42.55
N SER A 382 -44.76 5.65 -43.29
CA SER A 382 -45.54 4.48 -42.90
C SER A 382 -44.72 3.67 -41.90
N PHE A 383 -45.31 3.33 -40.75
CA PHE A 383 -44.61 2.58 -39.70
C PHE A 383 -45.49 1.43 -39.20
N SER A 384 -44.83 0.36 -38.74
CA SER A 384 -45.48 -0.72 -38.00
C SER A 384 -44.97 -0.73 -36.56
N THR A 385 -45.90 -0.81 -35.61
CA THR A 385 -45.58 -0.98 -34.18
C THR A 385 -44.81 -2.28 -33.93
N ASP A 386 -45.01 -3.29 -34.78
CA ASP A 386 -44.33 -4.58 -34.67
C ASP A 386 -42.84 -4.48 -34.99
N SER A 387 -42.43 -3.58 -35.89
CA SER A 387 -41.03 -3.38 -36.25
C SER A 387 -40.22 -2.84 -35.06
N ILE A 388 -40.80 -1.87 -34.34
CA ILE A 388 -40.19 -1.28 -33.13
C ILE A 388 -40.22 -2.30 -32.00
N SER A 389 -41.35 -2.98 -31.79
CA SER A 389 -41.47 -4.01 -30.75
C SER A 389 -40.48 -5.15 -30.96
N LYS A 390 -40.31 -5.60 -32.22
CA LYS A 390 -39.34 -6.62 -32.59
C LYS A 390 -37.90 -6.17 -32.33
N ALA A 391 -37.54 -4.95 -32.71
CA ALA A 391 -36.21 -4.41 -32.43
C ALA A 391 -35.90 -4.38 -30.93
N VAL A 392 -36.86 -3.98 -30.10
CA VAL A 392 -36.72 -3.97 -28.64
C VAL A 392 -36.64 -5.40 -28.06
N ASN A 393 -37.43 -6.33 -28.58
CA ASN A 393 -37.40 -7.75 -28.21
C ASN A 393 -36.07 -8.42 -28.59
N ASP A 394 -35.53 -8.13 -29.77
CA ASP A 394 -34.22 -8.63 -30.24
C ASP A 394 -33.07 -8.07 -29.38
N ALA A 395 -33.26 -6.89 -28.77
CA ALA A 395 -32.34 -6.32 -27.78
C ALA A 395 -32.50 -6.91 -26.37
N GLY A 396 -33.43 -7.85 -26.16
CA GLY A 396 -33.65 -8.56 -24.90
C GLY A 396 -34.59 -7.87 -23.91
N PHE A 397 -35.36 -6.87 -24.36
CA PHE A 397 -36.37 -6.17 -23.55
C PHE A 397 -37.77 -6.45 -24.10
N LYS A 398 -38.82 -6.35 -23.29
CA LYS A 398 -40.18 -6.60 -23.77
C LYS A 398 -40.95 -5.30 -23.93
N ALA A 399 -41.36 -4.99 -25.17
CA ALA A 399 -42.12 -3.79 -25.48
C ALA A 399 -43.62 -4.07 -25.62
N ILE A 400 -44.46 -3.25 -24.98
CA ILE A 400 -45.91 -3.29 -25.05
C ILE A 400 -46.41 -1.90 -25.46
N VAL A 401 -47.18 -1.81 -26.55
CA VAL A 401 -47.76 -0.54 -26.99
C VAL A 401 -48.86 -0.11 -26.00
N ILE A 402 -48.75 1.10 -25.46
CA ILE A 402 -49.70 1.64 -24.48
C ILE A 402 -50.50 2.84 -25.00
N GLY A 403 -50.08 3.49 -26.09
CA GLY A 403 -50.91 4.52 -26.72
C GLY A 403 -50.31 5.22 -27.93
N LEU A 404 -51.20 5.78 -28.76
CA LEU A 404 -50.88 6.70 -29.86
C LEU A 404 -51.39 8.10 -29.49
N LYS A 405 -50.49 9.05 -29.20
CA LYS A 405 -50.86 10.47 -29.11
C LYS A 405 -50.77 11.07 -30.50
N ASN A 406 -51.93 11.28 -31.11
CA ASN A 406 -52.07 12.04 -32.33
C ASN A 406 -52.35 13.49 -31.91
N ASP A 407 -51.44 14.43 -32.14
CA ASP A 407 -51.69 15.86 -31.92
C ASP A 407 -52.70 16.35 -32.98
N ARG A 408 -53.96 16.01 -32.78
CA ARG A 408 -55.06 16.53 -33.58
C ARG A 408 -55.62 17.74 -32.84
N ARG A 409 -54.98 18.90 -33.02
CA ARG A 409 -55.67 20.18 -32.81
C ARG A 409 -56.85 20.20 -33.77
N THR A 410 -58.04 20.02 -33.22
CA THR A 410 -59.32 20.14 -33.91
C THR A 410 -59.44 21.53 -34.53
N VAL A 411 -59.27 21.60 -35.85
CA VAL A 411 -59.96 22.60 -36.68
C VAL A 411 -61.46 22.27 -36.58
N GLY A 412 -62.26 23.28 -36.25
CA GLY A 412 -63.61 23.13 -35.68
C GLY A 412 -64.75 22.79 -36.64
N ALA A 413 -65.96 23.15 -36.17
CA ALA A 413 -67.32 22.90 -36.68
C ALA A 413 -67.94 21.58 -36.16
N ASN A 414 -69.19 21.49 -35.71
CA ASN A 414 -70.30 22.43 -35.62
C ASN A 414 -71.42 21.79 -34.76
N ASN A 415 -72.09 22.63 -33.97
CA ASN A 415 -73.55 22.75 -33.80
C ASN A 415 -74.45 21.60 -33.26
N SER A 416 -75.57 22.08 -32.69
CA SER A 416 -76.90 21.46 -32.40
C SER A 416 -77.18 20.80 -31.04
N ASP A 417 -78.17 21.43 -30.38
CA ASP A 417 -79.22 20.94 -29.47
C ASP A 417 -78.87 20.47 -28.05
N GLU A 418 -79.47 21.15 -27.04
CA GLU A 418 -80.56 20.53 -26.28
C GLU A 418 -81.39 21.61 -25.57
N ARG A 419 -82.67 21.61 -25.88
CA ARG A 419 -83.75 22.40 -25.29
C ARG A 419 -84.24 21.67 -24.02
N ARG A 420 -84.09 22.26 -22.83
CA ARG A 420 -85.10 22.16 -21.75
C ARG A 420 -84.92 23.20 -20.66
#